data_AF-A0A3D4LK53-F1
#
_entry.id   AF-A0A3D4LK53-F1
#
_cell.length_a   1.000
_cell.length_b   1.000
_cell.length_c   1.000
_cell.angle_alpha   90.00
_cell.angle_beta   90.00
_cell.angle_gamma   90.00
#
_symmetry.space_group_name_H-M   'P 1'
#
loop_
_entity.id
_entity.type
_entity.pdbx_description
1 polymer ?
#
loop_
_entity_poly.entity_id
_entity_poly.type
_entity_poly.pdbx_seq_one_letter_code
_entity_poly.pdbx_strand_id
1 'polypeptide(L)'
;MASIGIIANPASGKDIRRLVSHATVIDNNEKINIVERIVLGAQALGVKKVFVMPDSYNMGYRVEDKLNSCNELKCEINVVNMQRFDGMEDTVKAADYMEKSNEIKCIITL
;
A
#
# COMPACT_ATOMS: atom_id res chain seq x y z
N MET A 1 -8.27 -8.56 16.68
CA MET A 1 -8.09 -9.04 15.28
C MET A 1 -6.78 -8.50 14.75
N ALA A 2 -6.00 -9.28 14.00
CA ALA A 2 -4.79 -8.80 13.37
C ALA A 2 -5.14 -7.98 12.12
N SER A 3 -4.64 -6.74 12.04
CA SER A 3 -4.76 -5.87 10.87
C SER A 3 -3.45 -5.14 10.61
N ILE A 4 -3.20 -4.79 9.34
CA ILE A 4 -1.99 -4.11 8.89
C ILE A 4 -2.34 -2.86 8.08
N GLY A 5 -1.44 -1.90 8.10
CA GLY A 5 -1.47 -0.72 7.24
C GLY A 5 -0.37 -0.79 6.17
N ILE A 6 -0.68 -0.37 4.95
CA ILE A 6 0.25 -0.32 3.82
C ILE A 6 0.30 1.12 3.30
N ILE A 7 1.49 1.70 3.31
CA ILE A 7 1.77 3.03 2.78
C ILE A 7 2.66 2.84 1.54
N ALA A 8 2.05 2.93 0.36
CA ALA A 8 2.76 2.79 -0.91
C ALA A 8 2.84 4.15 -1.61
N ASN A 9 3.99 4.82 -1.53
CA ASN A 9 4.16 6.15 -2.11
C ASN A 9 4.48 6.05 -3.62
N PRO A 10 3.65 6.54 -4.56
CA PRO A 10 3.94 6.46 -5.99
C PRO A 10 5.17 7.28 -6.45
N ALA A 11 5.65 8.22 -5.63
CA ALA A 11 6.77 9.11 -5.96
C ALA A 11 8.14 8.59 -5.50
N SER A 12 8.21 7.73 -4.46
CA SER A 12 9.50 7.27 -3.86
C SER A 12 10.40 6.46 -4.82
N GLY A 13 9.86 6.09 -5.98
CA GLY A 13 10.53 5.30 -7.02
C GLY A 13 11.38 6.09 -8.02
N LYS A 14 11.14 7.40 -8.16
CA LYS A 14 11.43 8.19 -9.38
C LYS A 14 12.65 9.11 -9.27
N ASP A 15 13.54 8.87 -8.31
CA ASP A 15 14.74 9.70 -8.08
C ASP A 15 15.76 9.58 -9.24
N ILE A 16 16.21 10.71 -9.78
CA ILE A 16 17.20 10.77 -10.87
C ILE A 16 18.52 10.08 -10.52
N ARG A 17 18.88 10.00 -9.24
CA ARG A 17 20.07 9.30 -8.74
C ARG A 17 20.07 7.84 -9.17
N ARG A 18 18.91 7.19 -9.28
CA ARG A 18 18.80 5.82 -9.78
C ARG A 18 19.13 5.71 -11.28
N LEU A 19 18.78 6.74 -12.05
CA LEU A 19 19.11 6.80 -13.48
C LEU A 19 20.60 7.05 -13.71
N VAL A 20 21.21 8.00 -12.99
CA VAL A 20 22.65 8.30 -13.14
C VAL A 20 23.56 7.21 -12.57
N SER A 21 23.07 6.40 -11.62
CA SER A 21 23.82 5.26 -11.08
C SER A 21 23.54 3.93 -11.79
N HIS A 22 22.77 3.92 -12.88
CA HIS A 22 22.27 2.70 -13.54
C HIS A 22 21.58 1.71 -12.57
N ALA A 23 20.94 2.21 -11.50
CA ALA A 23 20.19 1.38 -10.57
C ALA A 23 18.77 1.11 -11.09
N THR A 24 18.22 -0.04 -10.74
CA THR A 24 16.84 -0.41 -11.06
C THR A 24 15.87 0.60 -10.46
N VAL A 25 14.95 1.10 -11.29
CA VAL A 25 13.83 1.93 -10.85
C VAL A 25 12.62 1.04 -10.63
N ILE A 26 12.01 1.15 -9.45
CA ILE A 26 10.75 0.46 -9.15
C ILE A 26 9.62 1.33 -9.68
N ASP A 27 8.91 0.82 -10.69
CA ASP A 27 7.75 1.50 -11.24
C ASP A 27 6.51 1.28 -10.35
N ASN A 28 5.42 1.97 -10.67
CA ASN A 28 4.20 1.86 -9.87
C ASN A 28 3.49 0.51 -10.05
N ASN A 29 3.72 -0.21 -11.15
CA ASN A 29 3.15 -1.55 -11.34
C ASN A 29 3.87 -2.59 -10.47
N GLU A 30 5.19 -2.46 -10.32
CA GLU A 30 5.99 -3.28 -9.43
C GLU A 30 5.59 -3.05 -7.98
N LYS A 31 5.30 -1.81 -7.58
CA LYS A 31 4.70 -1.52 -6.27
C LYS A 31 3.34 -2.20 -6.09
N ILE A 32 2.45 -2.14 -7.08
CA ILE A 32 1.17 -2.86 -7.02
C ILE A 32 1.39 -4.36 -6.80
N ASN A 33 2.34 -4.98 -7.52
CA ASN A 33 2.70 -6.39 -7.35
C ASN A 33 3.32 -6.68 -5.97
N ILE A 34 4.02 -5.73 -5.36
CA ILE A 34 4.51 -5.85 -3.98
C ILE A 34 3.33 -5.80 -3.00
N VAL A 35 2.42 -4.84 -3.15
CA VAL A 35 1.22 -4.71 -2.30
C VAL A 35 0.36 -5.97 -2.38
N GLU A 36 0.13 -6.50 -3.58
CA GLU A 36 -0.57 -7.77 -3.80
C GLU A 36 0.05 -8.94 -3.02
N ARG A 37 1.37 -9.11 -3.13
CA ARG A 37 2.11 -10.15 -2.40
C ARG A 37 2.03 -9.97 -0.88
N ILE A 38 2.07 -8.73 -0.40
CA ILE A 38 1.89 -8.42 1.02
C ILE A 38 0.49 -8.81 1.48
N VAL A 39 -0.55 -8.46 0.72
CA VAL A 39 -1.94 -8.82 1.02
C VAL A 39 -2.11 -10.34 1.09
N LEU A 40 -1.66 -11.06 0.05
CA LEU A 40 -1.73 -12.53 -0.01
C LEU A 40 -0.99 -13.20 1.16
N GLY A 41 0.20 -12.72 1.49
CA GLY A 41 0.97 -13.22 2.63
C GLY A 41 0.30 -12.94 3.96
N ALA A 42 -0.20 -11.71 4.16
CA ALA A 42 -0.86 -11.27 5.37
C ALA A 42 -2.13 -12.08 5.64
N GLN A 43 -2.99 -12.26 4.63
CA GLN A 43 -4.22 -13.05 4.80
C GLN A 43 -3.93 -14.52 5.11
N ALA A 44 -2.86 -15.09 4.55
CA ALA A 44 -2.43 -16.46 4.85
C ALA A 44 -1.99 -16.62 6.32
N LEU A 45 -1.52 -15.53 6.95
CA LEU A 45 -1.17 -15.46 8.36
C LEU A 45 -2.35 -15.07 9.27
N GLY A 46 -3.58 -14.99 8.73
CA GLY A 46 -4.80 -14.71 9.50
C GLY A 46 -5.14 -13.23 9.68
N VAL A 47 -4.48 -12.33 8.93
CA VAL A 47 -4.89 -10.92 8.84
C VAL A 47 -6.25 -10.84 8.15
N LYS A 48 -7.21 -10.15 8.78
CA LYS A 48 -8.59 -10.02 8.27
C LYS A 48 -8.87 -8.68 7.61
N LYS A 49 -8.10 -7.65 7.95
CA LYS A 49 -8.24 -6.29 7.44
C LYS A 49 -6.88 -5.73 7.03
N VAL A 50 -6.82 -5.13 5.86
CA VAL A 50 -5.65 -4.42 5.33
C VAL A 50 -6.07 -2.99 5.02
N PHE A 51 -5.39 -2.01 5.62
CA PHE A 51 -5.62 -0.60 5.34
C PHE A 51 -4.57 -0.11 4.35
N VAL A 52 -4.97 0.62 3.32
CA VAL A 52 -4.06 1.11 2.27
C VAL A 52 -4.17 2.62 2.14
N MET A 53 -3.03 3.31 2.07
CA MET A 53 -3.00 4.75 1.77
C MET A 53 -3.63 5.02 0.39
N PRO A 54 -4.50 6.03 0.23
CA PRO A 54 -4.99 6.44 -1.08
C PRO A 54 -3.87 7.10 -1.88
N ASP A 55 -3.83 6.83 -3.18
CA ASP A 55 -2.78 7.35 -4.07
C ASP A 55 -3.31 7.64 -5.49
N SER A 56 -2.54 8.37 -6.29
CA SER A 56 -2.91 8.74 -7.66
C SER A 56 -3.07 7.57 -8.63
N TYR A 57 -2.46 6.41 -8.35
CA TYR A 57 -2.54 5.19 -9.15
C TYR A 57 -3.59 4.20 -8.63
N ASN A 58 -4.33 4.56 -7.56
CA ASN A 58 -5.36 3.73 -6.96
C ASN A 58 -4.87 2.31 -6.64
N MET A 59 -3.65 2.17 -6.12
CA MET A 59 -2.99 0.87 -5.90
C MET A 59 -3.85 -0.06 -5.04
N GLY A 60 -4.45 0.46 -3.96
CA GLY A 60 -5.32 -0.32 -3.08
C GLY A 60 -6.49 -0.96 -3.83
N TYR A 61 -7.24 -0.17 -4.59
CA TYR A 61 -8.37 -0.65 -5.39
C TYR A 61 -7.94 -1.59 -6.52
N ARG A 62 -6.81 -1.30 -7.20
CA ARG A 62 -6.30 -2.19 -8.25
C ARG A 62 -5.88 -3.56 -7.71
N VAL A 63 -5.32 -3.61 -6.50
CA VAL A 63 -4.99 -4.88 -5.83
C VAL A 63 -6.26 -5.62 -5.42
N GLU A 64 -7.25 -4.90 -4.87
CA GLU A 64 -8.56 -5.46 -4.55
C GLU A 64 -9.24 -6.08 -5.77
N ASP A 65 -9.37 -5.32 -6.87
CA ASP A 65 -9.98 -5.79 -8.12
C ASP A 65 -9.26 -7.02 -8.69
N LYS A 66 -7.92 -7.01 -8.67
CA LYS A 66 -7.10 -8.11 -9.20
C LYS A 66 -7.30 -9.39 -8.39
N LEU A 67 -7.20 -9.30 -7.07
CA LEU A 67 -7.35 -10.45 -6.17
C LEU A 67 -8.78 -10.98 -6.12
N ASN A 68 -9.78 -10.10 -6.22
CA ASN A 68 -11.18 -10.50 -6.36
C ASN A 68 -11.44 -11.24 -7.67
N SER A 69 -10.91 -10.73 -8.79
CA SER A 69 -11.06 -11.36 -10.11
C SER A 69 -10.46 -12.77 -10.19
N CYS A 70 -9.41 -13.04 -9.40
CA CYS A 70 -8.78 -14.36 -9.28
C CYS A 70 -9.39 -15.23 -8.18
N ASN A 71 -10.38 -14.72 -7.42
CA ASN A 71 -10.99 -15.40 -6.27
C ASN A 71 -9.98 -15.80 -5.18
N GLU A 72 -8.94 -14.97 -5.00
CA GLU A 72 -7.87 -15.18 -4.02
C GLU A 72 -8.00 -14.26 -2.80
N LEU A 73 -8.82 -13.21 -2.88
CA LEU A 73 -9.03 -12.27 -1.78
C LEU A 73 -9.87 -12.88 -0.66
N LYS A 74 -9.32 -12.90 0.55
CA LYS A 74 -9.99 -13.41 1.77
C LYS A 74 -10.08 -12.39 2.89
N CYS A 75 -9.24 -11.35 2.86
CA CYS A 75 -9.27 -10.23 3.80
C CYS A 75 -9.95 -9.00 3.18
N GLU A 76 -10.47 -8.12 4.03
CA GLU A 76 -11.03 -6.83 3.64
C GLU A 76 -9.91 -5.84 3.35
N ILE A 77 -9.93 -5.19 2.17
CA ILE A 77 -9.01 -4.11 1.83
C ILE A 77 -9.76 -2.79 1.99
N ASN A 78 -9.24 -1.92 2.85
CA ASN A 78 -9.80 -0.61 3.15
C ASN A 78 -8.84 0.48 2.70
N VAL A 79 -9.17 1.14 1.60
CA VAL A 79 -8.45 2.36 1.21
C VAL A 79 -8.86 3.49 2.16
N VAL A 80 -7.89 4.05 2.87
CA VAL A 80 -8.13 5.03 3.92
C VAL A 80 -8.73 6.31 3.32
N ASN A 81 -9.79 6.81 3.95
CA ASN A 81 -10.37 8.10 3.58
C ASN A 81 -9.53 9.25 4.16
N MET A 82 -8.59 9.77 3.36
CA MET A 82 -7.81 10.96 3.67
C MET A 82 -7.67 11.85 2.44
N GLN A 83 -7.48 13.15 2.66
CA GLN A 83 -7.23 14.09 1.57
C GLN A 83 -5.86 13.81 0.95
N ARG A 84 -5.84 13.65 -0.39
CA ARG A 84 -4.65 13.42 -1.21
C ARG A 84 -4.09 14.73 -1.73
N PHE A 85 -2.78 14.91 -1.60
CA PHE A 85 -2.03 16.11 -2.03
C PHE A 85 -1.01 15.80 -3.14
N ASP A 86 -0.79 14.51 -3.48
CA ASP A 86 0.23 14.02 -4.42
C ASP A 86 1.66 14.43 -4.03
N GLY A 87 1.88 14.57 -2.73
CA GLY A 87 3.13 15.04 -2.13
C GLY A 87 3.65 14.11 -1.04
N MET A 88 4.77 14.52 -0.42
CA MET A 88 5.30 13.83 0.75
C MET A 88 4.29 13.86 1.92
N GLU A 89 3.43 14.89 1.98
CA GLU A 89 2.44 15.01 3.05
C GLU A 89 1.49 13.83 3.11
N ASP A 90 1.20 13.17 1.99
CA ASP A 90 0.31 12.00 1.96
C ASP A 90 0.91 10.83 2.73
N THR A 91 2.21 10.58 2.57
CA THR A 91 2.92 9.52 3.31
C THR A 91 2.91 9.80 4.81
N VAL A 92 3.16 11.05 5.22
CA VAL A 92 3.18 11.46 6.63
C VAL A 92 1.79 11.39 7.25
N LYS A 93 0.76 11.90 6.54
CA LYS A 93 -0.62 11.87 7.01
C LYS A 93 -1.18 10.45 7.08
N ALA A 94 -0.80 9.57 6.16
CA ALA A 94 -1.17 8.16 6.22
C ALA A 94 -0.55 7.48 7.45
N ALA A 95 0.73 7.75 7.74
CA ALA A 95 1.37 7.22 8.94
C ALA A 95 0.71 7.73 10.22
N ASP A 96 0.41 9.03 10.32
CA ASP A 96 -0.30 9.64 11.45
C ASP A 96 -1.71 9.06 11.62
N TYR A 97 -2.45 8.86 10.52
CA TYR A 97 -3.76 8.20 10.55
C TYR A 97 -3.65 6.76 11.07
N MET A 98 -2.68 5.99 10.57
CA MET A 98 -2.51 4.59 10.94
C MET A 98 -2.06 4.41 12.38
N GLU A 99 -1.22 5.32 12.89
CA GLU A 99 -0.76 5.34 14.30
C GLU A 99 -1.90 5.64 15.27
N LYS A 100 -2.79 6.58 14.90
CA LYS A 100 -3.99 6.92 15.69
C LYS A 100 -5.07 5.84 15.65
N SER A 101 -4.99 4.88 14.73
CA SER A 101 -5.96 3.80 14.62
C SER A 101 -5.64 2.66 15.59
N ASN A 102 -6.52 2.43 16.56
CA ASN A 102 -6.40 1.29 17.47
C ASN A 102 -6.54 -0.09 16.78
N GLU A 103 -7.05 -0.14 15.54
CA GLU A 103 -7.21 -1.39 14.80
C GLU A 103 -5.90 -1.88 14.18
N ILE A 104 -5.05 -0.95 13.72
CA ILE A 104 -3.81 -1.23 12.96
C ILE A 104 -2.69 -1.61 13.93
N LYS A 105 -2.04 -2.75 13.67
CA LYS A 105 -0.99 -3.29 14.57
C LYS A 105 0.41 -3.29 13.96
N CYS A 106 0.51 -3.10 12.66
CA CYS A 106 1.78 -3.04 11.93
C CYS A 106 1.60 -2.14 10.71
N ILE A 107 2.60 -1.32 10.41
CA ILE A 107 2.64 -0.46 9.22
C ILE A 107 3.78 -0.94 8.32
N ILE A 108 3.49 -1.15 7.05
CA ILE A 108 4.45 -1.52 6.01
C ILE A 108 4.55 -0.35 5.03
N THR A 109 5.76 0.13 4.77
CA THR A 109 6.04 1.29 3.92
C THR A 109 6.85 0.90 2.69
N LEU A 110 6.47 1.39 1.50
CA LEU A 110 7.09 1.10 0.19
C LEU A 110 7.52 2.36 -0.58
#